data_AF-A0A857DII8-F1
#
_entry.id   AF-A0A857DII8-F1
#
_cell.length_a   1.000
_cell.length_b   1.000
_cell.length_c   1.000
_cell.angle_alpha   90.00
_cell.angle_beta   90.00
_cell.angle_gamma   90.00
#
_symmetry.space_group_name_H-M   'P 1'
#
loop_
_entity.id
_entity.type
_entity.pdbx_description
1 polymer ?
#
loop_
_entity_poly.entity_id
_entity_poly.type
_entity_poly.pdbx_seq_one_letter_code
_entity_poly.pdbx_strand_id
1 'polypeptide(L)'
;METFRSAFTESDLIDGATVSVLAGQFVKLGEYQVQAGELVAVGYGAESGQESAQGRIYALLKDGEAVPGIINGVVRVSIYSPQDRPIEILQEYRTETLNTSSTDRTKQVPLPLINAFVSEDKKIVLEMKADANATLTKANCDLIMDITKAVV
;
A
#
# COMPACT_ATOMS: atom_id res chain seq x y z
N MET A 1 5.64 -17.15 -18.50
CA MET A 1 5.12 -16.52 -17.27
C MET A 1 4.27 -15.34 -17.70
N GLU A 2 2.95 -15.48 -17.63
CA GLU A 2 2.04 -14.40 -17.97
C GLU A 2 1.97 -13.42 -16.80
N THR A 3 2.08 -12.12 -17.09
CA THR A 3 2.02 -11.06 -16.08
C THR A 3 0.77 -10.22 -16.28
N PHE A 4 0.06 -9.94 -15.19
CA PHE A 4 -1.17 -9.16 -15.17
C PHE A 4 -0.99 -7.90 -14.31
N ARG A 5 -1.51 -6.77 -14.79
CA ARG A 5 -1.52 -5.52 -14.02
C ARG A 5 -2.78 -5.48 -13.16
N SER A 6 -2.61 -5.08 -11.91
CA SER A 6 -3.71 -4.92 -10.96
C SER A 6 -3.35 -3.80 -9.99
N ALA A 7 -4.23 -3.50 -9.05
CA ALA A 7 -3.97 -2.57 -7.96
C ALA A 7 -4.54 -3.15 -6.67
N PHE A 8 -3.81 -2.99 -5.58
CA PHE A 8 -4.40 -3.13 -4.25
C PHE A 8 -5.16 -1.87 -3.90
N THR A 9 -6.32 -2.05 -3.29
CA THR A 9 -7.12 -0.96 -2.75
C THR A 9 -7.24 -1.06 -1.23
N GLU A 10 -7.98 -0.14 -0.62
CA GLU A 10 -8.29 -0.21 0.81
C GLU A 10 -9.01 -1.51 1.18
N SER A 11 -9.71 -2.15 0.24
CA SER A 11 -10.34 -3.45 0.49
C SER A 11 -9.32 -4.53 0.82
N ASP A 12 -8.15 -4.48 0.19
CA ASP A 12 -7.12 -5.52 0.22
C ASP A 12 -6.07 -5.28 1.31
N LEU A 13 -5.84 -4.02 1.70
CA LEU A 13 -4.73 -3.63 2.59
C LEU A 13 -5.15 -2.93 3.88
N ILE A 14 -6.45 -2.87 4.16
CA ILE A 14 -7.00 -2.42 5.44
C ILE A 14 -7.99 -3.48 5.93
N ASP A 15 -7.61 -4.28 6.92
CA ASP A 15 -8.39 -5.46 7.34
C ASP A 15 -9.62 -5.07 8.18
N GLY A 16 -9.50 -4.00 8.97
CA GLY A 16 -10.55 -3.53 9.89
C GLY A 16 -11.42 -2.42 9.30
N ALA A 17 -12.71 -2.39 9.69
CA ALA A 17 -13.57 -1.22 9.42
C ALA A 17 -13.01 0.05 10.11
N THR A 18 -12.44 -0.13 11.30
CA THR A 18 -11.68 0.88 12.03
C THR A 18 -10.36 0.30 12.54
N VAL A 19 -9.31 1.12 12.56
CA VAL A 19 -7.98 0.75 13.06
C VAL A 19 -7.43 1.88 13.93
N SER A 20 -7.09 1.58 15.19
CA SER A 20 -6.47 2.56 16.09
C SER A 20 -4.98 2.70 15.77
N VAL A 21 -4.59 3.83 15.21
CA VAL A 21 -3.19 4.15 14.90
C VAL A 21 -2.58 4.98 16.02
N LEU A 22 -1.34 4.63 16.39
CA LEU A 22 -0.65 5.23 17.54
C LEU A 22 0.44 6.18 17.09
N ALA A 23 0.64 7.25 17.86
CA ALA A 23 1.70 8.20 17.66
C ALA A 23 3.07 7.52 17.81
N GLY A 24 3.92 7.63 16.78
CA GLY A 24 5.31 7.17 16.87
C GLY A 24 5.53 5.65 16.82
N GLN A 25 4.48 4.84 16.65
CA GLN A 25 4.59 3.39 16.47
C GLN A 25 3.93 2.92 15.17
N PHE A 26 4.56 1.99 14.46
CA PHE A 26 3.94 1.37 13.28
C PHE A 26 2.85 0.40 13.73
N VAL A 27 1.64 0.67 13.27
CA VAL A 27 0.48 -0.18 13.45
C VAL A 27 0.14 -0.79 12.10
N LYS A 28 -0.06 -2.11 12.06
CA LYS A 28 -0.53 -2.80 10.86
C LYS A 28 -1.97 -2.37 10.54
N LEU A 29 -2.19 -1.89 9.32
CA LEU A 29 -3.52 -1.57 8.79
C LEU A 29 -4.18 -2.81 8.19
N GLY A 30 -3.41 -3.62 7.47
CA GLY A 30 -3.87 -4.86 6.87
C GLY A 30 -2.76 -5.61 6.15
N GLU A 31 -3.10 -6.77 5.59
CA GLU A 31 -2.15 -7.59 4.83
C GLU A 31 -2.79 -8.32 3.66
N TYR A 32 -1.98 -8.52 2.63
CA TYR A 32 -2.30 -9.39 1.51
C TYR A 32 -1.40 -10.63 1.54
N GLN A 33 -2.01 -11.80 1.72
CA GLN A 33 -1.36 -13.09 1.54
C GLN A 33 -1.31 -13.43 0.05
N VAL A 34 -0.09 -13.59 -0.49
CA VAL A 34 0.09 -14.03 -1.87
C VAL A 34 -0.47 -15.45 -2.01
N GLN A 35 -1.30 -15.67 -3.03
CA GLN A 35 -1.98 -16.93 -3.25
C GLN A 35 -1.03 -17.96 -3.87
N ALA A 36 -1.38 -19.24 -3.71
CA ALA A 36 -0.60 -20.32 -4.31
C ALA A 36 -0.59 -20.22 -5.84
N GLY A 37 0.58 -20.41 -6.45
CA GLY A 37 0.79 -20.26 -7.90
C GLY A 37 0.87 -18.79 -8.37
N GLU A 38 0.87 -17.82 -7.45
CA GLU A 38 1.03 -16.40 -7.78
C GLU A 38 2.38 -15.84 -7.28
N LEU A 39 2.93 -14.91 -8.07
CA LEU A 39 3.97 -13.98 -7.65
C LEU A 39 3.42 -12.56 -7.75
N VAL A 40 3.67 -11.73 -6.74
CA VAL A 40 3.24 -10.32 -6.72
C VAL A 40 4.43 -9.39 -6.57
N ALA A 41 4.60 -8.45 -7.49
CA ALA A 41 5.55 -7.36 -7.36
C ALA A 41 4.79 -6.04 -7.05
N VAL A 42 5.28 -5.30 -6.05
CA VAL A 42 4.77 -3.97 -5.71
C VAL A 42 5.47 -2.96 -6.61
N GLY A 43 4.68 -2.27 -7.43
CA GLY A 43 5.22 -1.51 -8.57
C GLY A 43 5.82 -2.42 -9.66
N TYR A 44 5.78 -1.98 -10.92
CA TYR A 44 6.75 -2.35 -11.95
C TYR A 44 6.56 -1.50 -13.22
N GLY A 45 7.66 -1.16 -13.90
CA GLY A 45 7.66 -0.41 -15.16
C GLY A 45 8.94 -0.62 -15.96
N ALA A 46 8.82 -1.01 -17.24
CA ALA A 46 9.86 -0.89 -18.25
C ALA A 46 9.34 0.02 -19.37
N GLU A 47 10.25 0.82 -19.92
CA GLU A 47 10.09 2.21 -20.39
C GLU A 47 9.15 2.53 -21.56
N SER A 48 8.67 3.79 -21.60
CA SER A 48 8.87 4.73 -22.74
C SER A 48 8.22 6.12 -22.54
N GLY A 49 7.87 6.53 -21.32
CA GLY A 49 7.32 7.86 -21.06
C GLY A 49 6.62 7.99 -19.71
N GLN A 50 6.35 9.23 -19.28
CA GLN A 50 5.62 9.56 -18.05
C GLN A 50 4.19 8.98 -18.05
N GLU A 51 3.66 8.70 -19.25
CA GLU A 51 2.36 8.08 -19.53
C GLU A 51 2.42 6.54 -19.59
N SER A 52 3.59 5.93 -19.88
CA SER A 52 3.72 4.49 -20.11
C SER A 52 4.42 3.77 -18.96
N ALA A 53 3.58 3.21 -18.08
CA ALA A 53 3.89 2.16 -17.11
C ALA A 53 4.94 2.48 -16.02
N GLN A 54 4.57 3.35 -15.08
CA GLN A 54 5.11 3.30 -13.71
C GLN A 54 3.98 2.85 -12.79
N GLY A 55 4.23 1.84 -11.95
CA GLY A 55 3.32 1.54 -10.85
C GLY A 55 3.29 2.75 -9.92
N ARG A 56 2.11 3.14 -9.46
CA ARG A 56 1.93 4.32 -8.59
C ARG A 56 1.30 3.93 -7.28
N ILE A 57 1.51 4.79 -6.29
CA ILE A 57 0.86 4.70 -4.99
C ILE A 57 0.14 6.01 -4.68
N TYR A 58 -1.08 5.87 -4.20
CA TYR A 58 -1.91 6.92 -3.65
C TYR A 58 -2.53 6.39 -2.36
N ALA A 59 -2.56 7.25 -1.33
CA ALA A 59 -3.19 6.92 -0.06
C ALA A 59 -3.75 8.20 0.56
N LEU A 60 -5.04 8.18 0.82
CA LEU A 60 -5.76 9.17 1.60
C LEU A 60 -6.37 8.46 2.80
N LEU A 61 -5.72 8.61 3.95
CA LEU A 61 -6.12 7.96 5.20
C LEU A 61 -6.85 8.97 6.08
N LYS A 62 -8.06 8.64 6.49
CA LYS A 62 -8.92 9.54 7.27
C LYS A 62 -9.50 8.87 8.52
N ASP A 63 -9.84 9.70 9.48
CA ASP A 63 -10.55 9.28 10.69
C ASP A 63 -12.05 9.01 10.43
N GLY A 64 -12.75 8.61 11.50
CA GLY A 64 -14.19 8.31 11.51
C GLY A 64 -15.08 9.48 11.90
N GLU A 65 -14.56 10.71 12.00
CA GLU A 65 -15.34 11.86 12.45
C GLU A 65 -16.38 12.28 11.42
N ALA A 66 -17.40 13.04 11.86
CA ALA A 66 -18.47 13.52 10.97
C ALA A 66 -17.94 14.41 9.83
N VAL A 67 -16.82 15.09 10.05
CA VAL A 67 -15.99 15.72 9.02
C VAL A 67 -14.63 15.04 9.06
N PRO A 68 -14.38 14.04 8.19
CA PRO A 68 -13.20 13.20 8.31
C PRO A 68 -11.89 13.98 8.19
N GLY A 69 -11.09 13.97 9.26
CA GLY A 69 -9.76 14.53 9.31
C GLY A 69 -8.74 13.63 8.59
N ILE A 70 -7.79 14.23 7.89
CA ILE A 70 -6.67 13.48 7.30
C ILE A 70 -5.71 13.08 8.42
N ILE A 71 -5.37 11.80 8.47
CA ILE A 71 -4.40 11.29 9.45
C ILE A 71 -3.01 11.43 8.84
N ASN A 72 -2.20 12.32 9.43
CA ASN A 72 -0.81 12.51 9.01
C ASN A 72 0.14 11.50 9.68
N GLY A 73 1.15 11.05 8.95
CA GLY A 73 2.11 10.08 9.43
C GLY A 73 3.01 9.51 8.34
N VAL A 74 3.62 8.36 8.64
CA VAL A 74 4.41 7.56 7.70
C VAL A 74 3.65 6.27 7.40
N VAL A 75 3.37 6.02 6.12
CA VAL A 75 2.89 4.74 5.63
C VAL A 75 4.08 3.92 5.16
N ARG A 76 4.11 2.65 5.53
CA ARG A 76 5.15 1.69 5.19
C ARG A 76 4.52 0.49 4.50
N VAL A 77 5.14 0.06 3.41
CA VAL A 77 4.85 -1.23 2.76
C VAL A 77 6.00 -2.17 3.05
N SER A 78 5.70 -3.32 3.64
CA SER A 78 6.68 -4.30 4.09
C SER A 78 6.34 -5.69 3.56
N ILE A 79 7.34 -6.54 3.36
CA ILE A 79 7.17 -7.97 3.14
C ILE A 79 7.35 -8.68 4.47
N TYR A 80 6.41 -9.54 4.81
CA TYR A 80 6.45 -10.40 5.97
C TYR A 80 6.54 -11.87 5.55
N SER A 81 7.18 -12.67 6.40
CA SER A 81 7.13 -14.14 6.32
C SER A 81 5.77 -14.67 6.77
N PRO A 82 5.44 -15.95 6.53
CA PRO A 82 4.20 -16.56 7.00
C PRO A 82 4.06 -16.59 8.53
N GLN A 83 5.19 -16.43 9.24
CA GLN A 83 5.29 -16.42 10.69
C GLN A 83 5.20 -15.00 11.26
N ASP A 84 4.70 -14.05 10.47
CA ASP A 84 4.55 -12.63 10.82
C ASP A 84 5.86 -11.95 11.25
N ARG A 85 6.98 -12.36 10.65
CA ARG A 85 8.27 -11.68 10.81
C ARG A 85 8.54 -10.77 9.63
N PRO A 86 8.87 -9.47 9.85
CA PRO A 86 9.25 -8.58 8.76
C PRO A 86 10.54 -9.10 8.11
N ILE A 87 10.49 -9.30 6.79
CA ILE A 87 11.63 -9.70 5.98
C ILE A 87 12.32 -8.46 5.42
N GLU A 88 11.53 -7.58 4.81
CA GLU A 88 12.04 -6.43 4.07
C GLU A 88 11.04 -5.28 4.10
N ILE A 89 11.53 -4.05 4.22
CA ILE A 89 10.72 -2.85 4.03
C ILE A 89 10.85 -2.46 2.57
N LEU A 90 9.75 -2.49 1.83
CA LEU A 90 9.74 -2.12 0.43
C LEU A 90 9.87 -0.63 0.28
N GLN A 91 8.98 0.14 0.91
CA GLN A 91 8.94 1.60 0.80
C GLN A 91 8.31 2.24 2.03
N GLU A 92 8.68 3.50 2.28
CA GLU A 92 8.05 4.39 3.26
C GLU A 92 7.72 5.73 2.61
N TYR A 93 6.51 6.23 2.87
CA TYR A 93 6.06 7.53 2.39
C TYR A 93 5.37 8.31 3.49
N ARG A 94 5.50 9.63 3.43
CA ARG A 94 4.67 10.53 4.22
C ARG A 94 3.27 10.59 3.60
N THR A 95 2.23 10.48 4.43
CA THR A 95 0.83 10.52 3.98
C THR A 95 0.49 11.80 3.21
N GLU A 96 1.08 12.93 3.60
CA GLU A 96 0.91 14.20 2.91
C GLU A 96 1.50 14.20 1.49
N THR A 97 2.46 13.32 1.19
CA THR A 97 3.01 13.13 -0.16
C THR A 97 2.10 12.23 -1.00
N LEU A 98 1.41 11.28 -0.37
CA LEU A 98 0.53 10.32 -1.04
C LEU A 98 -0.89 10.87 -1.30
N ASN A 99 -1.34 11.82 -0.49
CA ASN A 99 -2.66 12.43 -0.59
C ASN A 99 -2.70 13.53 -1.67
N THR A 100 -2.58 13.12 -2.94
CA THR A 100 -2.64 14.03 -4.09
C THR A 100 -3.97 13.94 -4.82
N SER A 101 -4.16 12.90 -5.64
CA SER A 101 -5.39 12.66 -6.38
C SER A 101 -5.59 11.17 -6.64
N SER A 102 -6.77 10.66 -6.28
CA SER A 102 -7.15 9.27 -6.59
C SER A 102 -7.51 9.06 -8.07
N THR A 103 -7.88 10.13 -8.78
CA THR A 103 -8.37 10.04 -10.17
C THR A 103 -7.35 10.49 -11.20
N ASP A 104 -6.44 11.41 -10.84
CA ASP A 104 -5.39 11.92 -11.73
C ASP A 104 -4.08 11.16 -11.51
N ARG A 105 -3.86 10.14 -12.35
CA ARG A 105 -2.67 9.30 -12.33
C ARG A 105 -1.36 10.08 -12.49
N THR A 106 -1.36 11.27 -13.09
CA THR A 106 -0.13 12.08 -13.25
C THR A 106 0.34 12.70 -11.94
N LYS A 107 -0.55 12.81 -10.95
CA LYS A 107 -0.28 13.39 -9.63
C LYS A 107 0.03 12.35 -8.57
N GLN A 108 -0.17 11.07 -8.86
CA GLN A 108 0.14 9.98 -7.93
C GLN A 108 1.65 9.76 -7.85
N VAL A 109 2.12 9.26 -6.71
CA VAL A 109 3.55 9.07 -6.47
C VAL A 109 4.02 7.84 -7.24
N PRO A 110 5.02 7.96 -8.13
CA PRO A 110 5.58 6.79 -8.80
C PRO A 110 6.30 5.90 -7.79
N LEU A 111 5.97 4.62 -7.77
CA LEU A 111 6.73 3.63 -7.04
C LEU A 111 8.09 3.43 -7.74
N PRO A 112 9.20 3.39 -6.99
CA PRO A 112 10.49 3.07 -7.57
C PRO A 112 10.47 1.65 -8.16
N LEU A 113 11.40 1.37 -9.07
CA LEU A 113 11.55 0.03 -9.62
C LEU A 113 12.00 -0.92 -8.50
N ILE A 114 11.12 -1.82 -8.09
CA ILE A 114 11.41 -2.88 -7.13
C ILE A 114 11.43 -4.20 -7.90
N ASN A 115 12.61 -4.79 -8.07
CA ASN A 115 12.81 -6.08 -8.74
C ASN A 115 12.52 -7.28 -7.81
N ALA A 116 11.67 -7.11 -6.80
CA ALA A 116 11.29 -8.16 -5.87
C ALA A 116 9.90 -8.69 -6.21
N PHE A 117 9.83 -9.94 -6.66
CA PHE A 117 8.59 -10.70 -6.69
C PHE A 117 8.39 -11.36 -5.32
N VAL A 118 7.24 -11.09 -4.71
CA VAL A 118 6.76 -11.70 -3.48
C VAL A 118 6.06 -13.00 -3.85
N SER A 119 6.56 -14.11 -3.31
CA SER A 119 6.07 -15.47 -3.52
C SER A 119 4.93 -15.84 -2.57
N GLU A 120 4.20 -16.90 -2.90
CA GLU A 120 3.07 -17.46 -2.14
C GLU A 120 3.35 -17.73 -0.65
N ASP A 121 4.63 -17.90 -0.28
CA ASP A 121 5.10 -18.09 1.08
C ASP A 121 5.32 -16.76 1.83
N LYS A 122 4.78 -15.64 1.35
CA LYS A 122 5.01 -14.31 1.94
C LYS A 122 3.75 -13.45 1.91
N LYS A 123 3.78 -12.41 2.72
CA LYS A 123 2.72 -11.42 2.88
C LYS A 123 3.22 -10.04 2.53
N ILE A 124 2.35 -9.23 1.93
CA ILE A 124 2.56 -7.78 1.77
C ILE A 124 1.74 -7.10 2.86
N VAL A 125 2.38 -6.29 3.69
CA VAL A 125 1.75 -5.66 4.86
C VAL A 125 1.81 -4.15 4.69
N LEU A 126 0.67 -3.49 4.91
CA LEU A 126 0.57 -2.04 4.99
C LEU A 126 0.55 -1.62 6.46
N GLU A 127 1.49 -0.78 6.84
CA GLU A 127 1.66 -0.28 8.21
C GLU A 127 1.61 1.24 8.22
N MET A 128 1.10 1.82 9.30
CA MET A 128 1.08 3.26 9.50
C MET A 128 1.65 3.64 10.85
N LYS A 129 2.57 4.60 10.85
CA LYS A 129 3.01 5.33 12.04
C LYS A 129 2.41 6.73 12.01
N ALA A 130 1.36 6.96 12.78
CA ALA A 130 0.71 8.26 12.83
C ALA A 130 1.57 9.29 13.60
N ASP A 131 1.41 10.57 13.28
CA ASP A 131 2.05 11.67 14.02
C ASP A 131 1.33 11.96 15.34
N ALA A 132 0.03 11.64 15.41
CA ALA A 132 -0.81 11.72 16.60
C ALA A 132 -1.73 10.48 16.67
N ASN A 133 -2.18 10.11 17.87
CA ASN A 133 -3.14 9.02 18.03
C ASN A 133 -4.43 9.35 17.26
N ALA A 134 -4.90 8.41 16.46
CA ALA A 134 -6.13 8.55 15.69
C ALA A 134 -6.80 7.20 15.48
N THR A 135 -8.07 7.22 15.07
CA THR A 135 -8.78 6.01 14.65
C THR A 135 -9.08 6.13 13.16
N LEU A 136 -8.31 5.41 12.35
CA LEU A 136 -8.54 5.29 10.92
C LEU A 136 -9.86 4.58 10.67
N THR A 137 -10.66 5.09 9.73
CA THR A 137 -11.91 4.45 9.31
C THR A 137 -11.86 4.13 7.83
N LYS A 138 -11.89 2.84 7.49
CA LYS A 138 -11.71 2.33 6.12
C LYS A 138 -12.66 2.96 5.11
N ALA A 139 -13.93 3.16 5.50
CA ALA A 139 -14.96 3.75 4.63
C ALA A 139 -14.66 5.20 4.21
N ASN A 140 -13.80 5.91 4.95
CA ASN A 140 -13.40 7.29 4.65
C ASN A 140 -12.02 7.35 3.98
N CYS A 141 -11.38 6.20 3.77
CA CYS A 141 -10.06 6.09 3.17
C CYS A 141 -10.16 5.74 1.69
N ASP A 142 -9.13 6.12 0.95
CA ASP A 142 -8.97 5.78 -0.47
C ASP A 142 -7.50 5.39 -0.67
N LEU A 143 -7.26 4.17 -1.16
CA LEU A 143 -5.93 3.62 -1.35
C LEU A 143 -5.85 3.00 -2.73
N ILE A 144 -4.78 3.32 -3.45
CA ILE A 144 -4.48 2.69 -4.73
C ILE A 144 -2.99 2.40 -4.75
N MET A 145 -2.62 1.13 -4.87
CA MET A 145 -1.23 0.72 -5.05
C MET A 145 -1.13 -0.23 -6.24
N ASP A 146 -0.52 0.24 -7.32
CA ASP A 146 -0.35 -0.56 -8.53
C ASP A 146 0.60 -1.73 -8.27
N ILE A 147 0.19 -2.92 -8.72
CA ILE A 147 0.95 -4.16 -8.60
C ILE A 147 1.03 -4.89 -9.94
N THR A 148 2.00 -5.80 -10.01
CA THR A 148 2.10 -6.77 -11.10
C THR A 148 2.01 -8.16 -10.52
N LYS A 149 1.01 -8.92 -10.98
CA LYS A 149 0.88 -10.34 -10.67
C LYS A 149 1.49 -11.17 -11.78
N ALA A 150 2.01 -12.33 -11.44
CA ALA A 150 2.47 -13.31 -12.41
C ALA A 150 2.06 -14.71 -11.96
N VAL A 151 1.62 -15.54 -12.91
CA VAL A 151 1.24 -16.93 -12.64
C VAL A 151 2.43 -17.83 -12.91
N VAL A 152 2.75 -18.70 -11.95
CA VAL A 152 3.88 -19.65 -12.00
C VAL A 152 3.40 -21.06 -12.28
#